data_AF-A0A6L9L7P1-F1
#
_entry.id   AF-A0A6L9L7P1-F1
#
_cell.length_a   1.000
_cell.length_b   1.000
_cell.length_c   1.000
_cell.angle_alpha   90.00
_cell.angle_beta   90.00
_cell.angle_gamma   90.00
#
_symmetry.space_group_name_H-M   'P 1'
#
loop_
_entity.id
_entity.type
_entity.pdbx_description
1 polymer ?
#
loop_
_entity_poly.entity_id
_entity_poly.type
_entity_poly.pdbx_seq_one_letter_code
_entity_poly.pdbx_strand_id
1 'polypeptide(L)'
;MNPQLQNHFLTVIGTAITDHRVIQIKYNNVWRTIEPYMAGLHKESQMPSLYGFCRDVTPTLYTKTDNRWQIFSFSDIEDIELTYYEFNPHLEYTGANDRLQPVYVKLAPNRIFSR
;
A
#
# COMPACT_ATOMS: atom_id res chain seq x y z
N MET A 1 -10.02 -1.33 -12.75
CA MET A 1 -8.73 -0.60 -12.85
C MET A 1 -7.93 -1.11 -14.05
N ASN A 2 -7.15 -0.25 -14.71
CA ASN A 2 -6.28 -0.62 -15.84
C ASN A 2 -5.06 -1.44 -15.33
N PRO A 3 -4.69 -2.58 -15.96
CA PRO A 3 -3.49 -3.35 -15.62
C PRO A 3 -2.18 -2.55 -15.58
N GLN A 4 -2.01 -1.55 -16.44
CA GLN A 4 -0.80 -0.71 -16.46
C GLN A 4 -0.69 0.13 -15.18
N LEU A 5 -1.81 0.71 -14.74
CA LEU A 5 -1.89 1.48 -13.50
C LEU A 5 -1.65 0.58 -12.28
N GLN A 6 -2.24 -0.62 -12.28
CA GLN A 6 -2.00 -1.61 -11.23
C GLN A 6 -0.52 -2.00 -11.11
N ASN A 7 0.15 -2.26 -12.24
CA ASN A 7 1.57 -2.59 -12.24
C ASN A 7 2.41 -1.42 -11.72
N HIS A 8 2.07 -0.19 -12.13
CA HIS A 8 2.72 1.01 -11.60
C HIS A 8 2.59 1.10 -10.08
N PHE A 9 1.39 0.92 -9.53
CA PHE A 9 1.15 0.93 -8.08
C PHE A 9 1.97 -0.15 -7.36
N LEU A 10 1.96 -1.38 -7.88
CA LEU A 10 2.73 -2.48 -7.30
C LEU A 10 4.24 -2.22 -7.32
N THR A 11 4.76 -1.59 -8.38
CA THR A 11 6.17 -1.19 -8.45
C THR A 11 6.51 -0.16 -7.39
N VAL A 12 5.73 0.92 -7.27
CA VAL A 12 5.97 1.98 -6.28
C VAL A 12 5.90 1.43 -4.85
N ILE A 13 4.86 0.63 -4.55
CA ILE A 13 4.70 0.00 -3.24
C ILE A 13 5.84 -0.97 -2.95
N GLY A 14 6.24 -1.80 -3.93
CA GLY A 14 7.33 -2.77 -3.77
C GLY A 14 8.68 -2.10 -3.46
N THR A 15 8.99 -1.00 -4.16
CA THR A 15 10.17 -0.18 -3.85
C THR A 15 10.06 0.42 -2.45
N ALA A 16 8.91 1.01 -2.11
CA ALA A 16 8.70 1.62 -0.80
C ALA A 16 8.86 0.64 0.37
N ILE A 17 8.33 -0.59 0.23
CA ILE A 17 8.47 -1.63 1.26
C ILE A 17 9.93 -2.03 1.41
N THR A 18 10.64 -2.22 0.29
CA THR A 18 12.04 -2.68 0.29
C THR A 18 12.97 -1.65 0.91
N ASP A 19 12.74 -0.37 0.63
CA ASP A 19 13.56 0.75 1.09
C ASP A 19 13.04 1.37 2.40
N HIS A 20 12.00 0.79 3.01
CA HIS A 20 11.28 1.35 4.17
C HIS A 20 10.89 2.83 4.01
N ARG A 21 10.37 3.19 2.84
CA ARG A 21 9.93 4.54 2.52
C ARG A 21 8.42 4.69 2.64
N VAL A 22 8.03 5.90 3.02
CA VAL A 22 6.64 6.35 3.05
C VAL A 22 6.17 6.63 1.63
N ILE A 23 4.92 6.34 1.34
CA ILE A 23 4.23 6.72 0.10
C ILE A 23 3.11 7.71 0.41
N GLN A 24 2.72 8.49 -0.60
CA GLN A 24 1.48 9.23 -0.60
C GLN A 24 0.53 8.62 -1.61
N ILE A 25 -0.73 8.42 -1.22
CA ILE A 25 -1.79 7.94 -2.12
C ILE A 25 -2.92 8.96 -2.15
N LYS A 26 -3.50 9.18 -3.32
CA LYS A 26 -4.74 9.95 -3.46
C LYS A 26 -5.91 8.98 -3.38
N TYR A 27 -6.51 8.83 -2.19
CA TYR A 27 -7.58 7.88 -1.90
C TYR A 27 -8.90 8.60 -1.69
N ASN A 28 -9.92 8.27 -2.50
CA ASN A 28 -11.23 8.96 -2.50
C ASN A 28 -11.09 10.49 -2.54
N ASN A 29 -10.29 11.00 -3.47
CA ASN A 29 -9.95 12.41 -3.65
C ASN A 29 -9.26 13.11 -2.46
N VAL A 30 -8.71 12.36 -1.49
CA VAL A 30 -7.93 12.92 -0.38
C VAL A 30 -6.55 12.28 -0.34
N TRP A 31 -5.52 13.11 -0.21
CA TRP A 31 -4.15 12.63 -0.02
C TRP A 31 -3.98 11.97 1.35
N ARG A 32 -3.31 10.82 1.35
CA ARG A 32 -2.98 10.03 2.53
C ARG A 32 -1.50 9.68 2.55
N THR A 33 -0.87 9.85 3.70
CA THR A 33 0.53 9.52 3.97
C THR A 33 0.61 8.14 4.62
N ILE A 34 1.17 7.16 3.92
CA ILE A 34 1.13 5.75 4.30
C ILE A 34 2.53 5.18 4.44
N GLU A 35 2.77 4.43 5.50
CA GLU A 35 3.88 3.50 5.62
C GLU A 35 3.43 2.14 5.08
N PRO A 36 3.88 1.73 3.89
CA PRO A 36 3.38 0.52 3.25
C PRO A 36 4.05 -0.72 3.87
N TYR A 37 3.25 -1.74 4.16
CA TYR A 37 3.74 -3.01 4.71
C TYR A 37 3.53 -4.19 3.77
N MET A 38 2.44 -4.15 3.00
CA MET A 38 2.08 -5.27 2.13
C MET A 38 1.15 -4.82 1.00
N ALA A 39 1.38 -5.33 -0.20
CA ALA A 39 0.39 -5.33 -1.27
C ALA A 39 -0.08 -6.76 -1.55
N GLY A 40 -1.37 -6.95 -1.80
CA GLY A 40 -1.93 -8.27 -2.01
C GLY A 40 -3.37 -8.24 -2.48
N LEU A 41 -4.06 -9.38 -2.41
CA LEU A 41 -5.51 -9.46 -2.60
C LEU A 41 -6.17 -9.45 -1.22
N HIS A 42 -7.22 -8.65 -1.07
CA HIS A 42 -8.07 -8.74 0.11
C HIS A 42 -8.79 -10.09 0.12
N LYS A 43 -8.74 -10.84 1.24
CA LYS A 43 -9.21 -12.23 1.29
C LYS A 43 -10.68 -12.39 0.95
N GLU A 44 -11.52 -11.45 1.36
CA GLU A 44 -12.97 -11.55 1.16
C GLU A 44 -13.40 -11.07 -0.22
N SER A 45 -12.90 -9.90 -0.64
CA SER A 45 -13.31 -9.28 -1.92
C SER A 45 -12.48 -9.75 -3.10
N GLN A 46 -11.33 -10.41 -2.86
CA GLN A 46 -10.35 -10.80 -3.87
C GLN A 46 -9.83 -9.62 -4.71
N MET A 47 -9.93 -8.39 -4.17
CA MET A 47 -9.52 -7.17 -4.85
C MET A 47 -8.08 -6.77 -4.49
N PRO A 48 -7.27 -6.30 -5.46
CA PRO A 48 -5.94 -5.76 -5.19
C PRO A 48 -6.00 -4.62 -4.18
N SER A 49 -5.17 -4.72 -3.14
CA SER A 49 -5.21 -3.84 -1.99
C SER A 49 -3.82 -3.61 -1.38
N LEU A 50 -3.65 -2.44 -0.76
CA LEU A 50 -2.48 -2.05 0.03
C LEU A 50 -2.84 -2.14 1.51
N TYR A 51 -2.00 -2.78 2.31
CA TYR A 51 -2.03 -2.68 3.76
C TYR A 51 -0.86 -1.83 4.25
N GLY A 52 -1.16 -0.87 5.11
CA GLY A 52 -0.16 0.02 5.66
C GLY A 52 -0.66 0.80 6.86
N PHE A 53 0.26 1.55 7.46
CA PHE A 53 -0.01 2.44 8.58
C PHE A 53 -0.19 3.87 8.07
N CYS A 54 -1.39 4.42 8.23
CA CYS A 54 -1.76 5.76 7.80
C CYS A 54 -1.39 6.79 8.88
N ARG A 55 -0.47 7.70 8.56
CA ARG A 55 0.00 8.73 9.50
C ARG A 55 -1.01 9.84 9.76
N ASP A 56 -1.89 10.10 8.79
CA ASP A 56 -2.82 11.22 8.86
C ASP A 56 -4.04 10.93 9.76
N VAL A 57 -4.27 9.64 10.06
CA VAL A 57 -5.35 9.23 10.96
C VAL A 57 -4.90 9.52 12.39
N THR A 58 -5.52 10.52 13.01
CA THR A 58 -5.39 10.76 14.44
C THR A 58 -6.49 9.98 15.14
N PRO A 59 -6.20 8.88 15.85
CA PRO A 59 -7.22 8.13 16.55
C PRO A 59 -7.87 9.03 17.61
N THR A 60 -9.11 9.44 17.37
CA THR A 60 -9.91 10.13 18.38
C THR A 60 -10.35 9.10 19.40
N LEU A 61 -9.62 9.06 20.53
CA LEU A 61 -9.96 8.35 21.78
C LEU A 61 -10.75 7.05 21.59
N TYR A 62 -10.02 5.95 21.38
CA TYR A 62 -10.48 4.57 21.68
C TYR A 62 -11.82 4.13 21.07
N THR A 63 -12.14 4.55 19.85
CA THR A 63 -13.14 3.80 19.06
C THR A 63 -12.44 2.68 18.28
N LYS A 64 -13.04 1.49 18.23
CA LYS A 64 -12.58 0.35 17.41
C LYS A 64 -12.46 0.68 15.90
N THR A 65 -12.95 1.84 15.49
CA THR A 65 -13.08 2.32 14.12
C THR A 65 -11.87 3.14 13.62
N ASP A 66 -11.13 3.83 14.50
CA ASP A 66 -10.01 4.68 14.10
C ASP A 66 -8.67 3.98 14.31
N ASN A 67 -8.44 2.91 13.54
CA ASN A 67 -7.12 2.28 13.48
C ASN A 67 -6.26 2.96 12.41
N ARG A 68 -5.01 3.31 12.77
CA ARG A 68 -4.02 3.79 11.81
C ARG A 68 -3.62 2.71 10.80
N TRP A 69 -3.71 1.43 11.19
CA TRP A 69 -3.58 0.32 10.26
C TRP A 69 -4.81 0.19 9.39
N GLN A 70 -4.63 0.36 8.09
CA GLN A 70 -5.73 0.40 7.13
C GLN A 70 -5.41 -0.44 5.89
N ILE A 71 -6.49 -0.91 5.24
CA ILE A 71 -6.45 -1.56 3.95
C ILE A 71 -7.07 -0.59 2.94
N PHE A 72 -6.32 -0.29 1.88
CA PHE A 72 -6.73 0.59 0.80
C PHE A 72 -6.95 -0.25 -0.46
N SER A 73 -8.18 -0.29 -0.97
CA SER A 73 -8.47 -0.92 -2.26
C SER A 73 -7.83 -0.12 -3.37
N PHE A 74 -7.14 -0.78 -4.31
CA PHE A 74 -6.52 -0.10 -5.44
C PHE A 74 -7.57 0.56 -6.35
N SER A 75 -8.82 0.09 -6.35
CA SER A 75 -9.91 0.70 -7.12
C SER A 75 -10.18 2.15 -6.72
N ASP A 76 -9.85 2.51 -5.48
CA ASP A 76 -10.21 3.79 -4.86
C ASP A 76 -8.97 4.71 -4.73
N ILE A 77 -7.81 4.23 -5.20
CA ILE A 77 -6.57 4.99 -5.31
C ILE A 77 -6.49 5.59 -6.71
N GLU A 78 -6.50 6.91 -6.78
CA GLU A 78 -6.40 7.67 -8.03
C GLU A 78 -4.95 7.89 -8.45
N ASP A 79 -4.04 8.05 -7.48
CA ASP A 79 -2.62 8.35 -7.70
C ASP A 79 -1.74 7.85 -6.56
N ILE A 80 -0.45 7.64 -6.83
CA ILE A 80 0.55 7.19 -5.86
C ILE A 80 1.91 7.83 -6.10
N GLU A 81 2.55 8.28 -5.03
CA GLU A 81 3.87 8.90 -5.06
C GLU A 81 4.80 8.27 -4.03
N LEU A 82 6.04 7.99 -4.44
CA LEU A 82 7.12 7.61 -3.53
C LEU A 82 7.71 8.86 -2.90
N THR A 83 7.80 8.90 -1.58
CA THR A 83 8.41 10.03 -0.87
C THR A 83 9.88 9.77 -0.54
N TYR A 84 10.57 10.80 -0.09
CA TYR A 84 11.92 10.69 0.49
C TYR A 84 11.92 10.39 2.00
N TYR A 85 10.75 10.29 2.63
CA TYR A 85 10.67 10.00 4.06
C TYR A 85 10.80 8.51 4.30
N GLU A 86 11.63 8.16 5.28
CA GLU A 86 11.78 6.79 5.75
C GLU A 86 10.87 6.55 6.97
N PHE A 87 10.64 5.28 7.27
CA PHE A 87 10.00 4.86 8.49
C PHE A 87 10.68 3.62 9.06
N ASN A 88 10.63 3.47 10.38
CA ASN A 88 11.02 2.23 11.03
C ASN A 88 9.76 1.37 11.19
N PRO A 89 9.76 0.10 10.74
CA PRO A 89 8.60 -0.74 10.89
C PRO A 89 8.16 -0.90 12.36
N HIS A 90 6.94 -0.48 12.67
CA HIS A 90 6.25 -0.71 13.95
C HIS A 90 6.16 -2.19 14.29
N LEU A 91 6.32 -2.49 15.58
CA LEU A 91 6.13 -3.84 16.16
C LEU A 91 4.65 -4.13 16.50
N GLU A 92 3.81 -3.10 16.60
CA GLU A 92 2.41 -3.21 17.00
C GLU A 92 1.53 -3.64 15.81
N TYR A 93 1.38 -4.94 15.60
CA TYR A 93 0.53 -5.50 14.55
C TYR A 93 -0.91 -5.69 15.04
N THR A 94 -1.88 -5.04 14.40
CA THR A 94 -3.30 -5.18 14.76
C THR A 94 -4.00 -6.37 14.07
N GLY A 95 -3.26 -7.30 13.47
CA GLY A 95 -3.81 -8.50 12.79
C GLY A 95 -4.59 -8.23 11.50
N ALA A 96 -4.64 -6.99 11.01
CA ALA A 96 -5.34 -6.66 9.76
C ALA A 96 -4.59 -7.15 8.50
N ASN A 97 -3.29 -7.45 8.63
CA ASN A 97 -2.49 -8.16 7.62
C ASN A 97 -3.04 -9.56 7.31
N ASP A 98 -3.62 -10.25 8.29
CA ASP A 98 -4.26 -11.57 8.09
C ASP A 98 -5.46 -11.49 7.15
N ARG A 99 -5.92 -10.29 6.79
CA ARG A 99 -6.98 -10.07 5.80
C ARG A 99 -6.46 -9.89 4.38
N LEU A 100 -5.14 -9.85 4.18
CA LEU A 100 -4.52 -9.87 2.86
C LEU A 100 -3.92 -11.23 2.53
N GLN A 101 -4.08 -11.64 1.28
CA GLN A 101 -3.35 -12.73 0.65
C GLN A 101 -2.19 -12.13 -0.16
N PRO A 102 -0.93 -12.53 0.09
CA PRO A 102 0.22 -12.03 -0.66
C PRO A 102 0.07 -12.36 -2.14
N VAL A 103 0.37 -11.39 -3.01
CA VAL A 103 0.45 -11.62 -4.45
C VAL A 103 1.92 -11.68 -4.84
N TYR A 104 2.34 -12.85 -5.29
CA TYR A 104 3.66 -13.02 -5.90
C TYR A 104 3.61 -12.49 -7.33
N VAL A 105 4.13 -11.29 -7.56
CA VAL A 105 4.31 -10.78 -8.92
C VAL A 105 5.55 -11.44 -9.52
N LYS A 106 5.36 -12.26 -10.56
CA LYS A 106 6.48 -12.73 -11.38
C LYS A 106 7.03 -11.53 -12.13
N LEU A 107 8.14 -10.97 -11.66
CA LEU A 107 8.86 -9.91 -12.36
C LEU A 107 9.25 -10.45 -13.75
N ALA A 108 8.64 -9.91 -14.79
CA ALA A 108 9.10 -10.18 -16.14
C ALA A 108 10.47 -9.48 -16.29
N PRO A 109 11.50 -10.16 -16.81
CA PRO A 109 12.77 -9.51 -17.04
C PRO A 109 12.53 -8.31 -17.95
N ASN A 110 13.02 -7.14 -17.53
CA ASN A 110 13.06 -5.97 -18.40
C ASN A 110 13.68 -6.42 -19.72
N ARG A 111 12.94 -6.32 -20.83
CA ARG A 111 13.54 -6.43 -22.15
C ARG A 111 14.50 -5.25 -22.26
N ILE A 112 15.75 -5.49 -21.89
CA ILE A 112 16.86 -4.62 -22.23
C ILE A 112 16.88 -4.64 -23.75
N PHE A 113 16.28 -3.64 -24.38
CA PHE A 113 16.56 -3.34 -25.77
C PHE A 113 18.02 -2.89 -25.80
N SER A 114 18.92 -3.84 -26.03
CA SER A 114 20.28 -3.55 -26.47
C SER A 114 20.17 -2.80 -27.80
N ARG A 115 20.55 -1.53 -27.77
CA ARG A 115 20.92 -0.79 -28.99
C ARG A 115 22.27 -1.29 -29.49
#